data_AF-A0A3P6NXB8-F1
#
_entry.id   AF-A0A3P6NXB8-F1
#
_cell.length_a   1.000
_cell.length_b   1.000
_cell.length_c   1.000
_cell.angle_alpha   90.00
_cell.angle_beta   90.00
_cell.angle_gamma   90.00
#
_symmetry.space_group_name_H-M   'P 1'
#
loop_
_entity.id
_entity.type
_entity.pdbx_description
1 polymer ?
#
loop_
_entity_poly.entity_id
_entity_poly.type
_entity_poly.pdbx_seq_one_letter_code
_entity_poly.pdbx_strand_id
1 'polypeptide(L)'
;MKRLRCGAVLSDVLSKLKVKWDCFNDLNINNNTKPACYWYNNLRFDALSAICRLLRHDITINALMIALNCESNVLGKLSEIGYGANVAFELHLINNQPYVKILYAKNYASERRAITRLVRGCTETDEYCPLSKFISAQKAFVPTDIQKECSI
;
A
#
# COMPACT_ATOMS: atom_id res chain seq x y z
N MET A 1 -18.35 5.59 8.26
CA MET A 1 -17.79 4.29 8.72
C MET A 1 -16.62 3.72 7.88
N LYS A 2 -16.58 3.87 6.54
CA LYS A 2 -15.51 3.31 5.67
C LYS A 2 -14.09 3.82 5.99
N ARG A 3 -13.94 5.12 6.32
CA ARG A 3 -12.66 5.74 6.70
C ARG A 3 -12.10 5.24 8.03
N LEU A 4 -12.96 4.99 9.02
CA LEU A 4 -12.55 4.55 10.36
C LEU A 4 -11.99 3.12 10.40
N ARG A 5 -12.57 2.19 9.64
CA ARG A 5 -12.21 0.77 9.72
C ARG A 5 -10.88 0.43 9.04
N CYS A 6 -10.55 1.09 7.93
CA CYS A 6 -9.32 0.81 7.19
C CYS A 6 -8.38 2.00 7.05
N GLY A 7 -8.82 3.21 7.38
CA GLY A 7 -7.98 4.39 7.24
C GLY A 7 -6.73 4.34 8.13
N ALA A 8 -6.81 3.71 9.31
CA ALA A 8 -5.63 3.47 10.16
C ALA A 8 -4.63 2.49 9.51
N VAL A 9 -5.12 1.40 8.91
CA VAL A 9 -4.29 0.42 8.20
C VAL A 9 -3.63 1.05 6.97
N LEU A 10 -4.41 1.81 6.19
CA LEU A 10 -3.94 2.54 5.02
C LEU A 10 -2.92 3.61 5.42
N SER A 11 -3.18 4.37 6.48
CA SER A 11 -2.25 5.38 7.02
C SER A 11 -0.92 4.75 7.41
N ASP A 12 -0.94 3.61 8.08
CA ASP A 12 0.29 2.89 8.45
C ASP A 12 1.04 2.32 7.23
N VAL A 13 0.33 1.88 6.19
CA VAL A 13 0.97 1.48 4.91
C VAL A 13 1.63 2.69 4.24
N LEU A 14 0.91 3.82 4.15
CA LEU A 14 1.42 5.04 3.55
C LEU A 14 2.62 5.62 4.32
N SER A 15 2.57 5.62 5.65
CA SER A 15 3.66 6.07 6.50
C SER A 15 4.90 5.20 6.29
N LYS A 16 4.73 3.87 6.23
CA LYS A 16 5.85 2.95 6.00
C LYS A 16 6.47 3.11 4.61
N LEU A 17 5.66 3.30 3.57
CA LEU A 17 6.15 3.58 2.22
C LEU A 17 6.94 4.89 2.19
N LYS A 18 6.43 5.94 2.84
CA LYS A 18 7.10 7.24 2.92
C LYS A 18 8.42 7.18 3.68
N VAL A 19 8.42 6.61 4.89
CA VAL A 19 9.63 6.51 5.71
C VAL A 19 10.69 5.66 5.02
N LYS A 20 10.30 4.58 4.32
CA LYS A 20 11.24 3.79 3.51
C LYS A 20 11.90 4.63 2.41
N TRP A 21 11.11 5.44 1.71
CA TRP A 21 11.62 6.35 0.68
C TRP A 21 12.55 7.42 1.24
N ASP A 22 12.15 8.05 2.36
CA ASP A 22 12.95 9.08 3.02
C ASP A 22 14.30 8.51 3.50
N CYS A 23 14.30 7.31 4.11
CA CYS A 23 15.52 6.61 4.50
C CYS A 23 16.43 6.26 3.31
N PHE A 24 15.85 5.86 2.17
CA PHE A 24 16.61 5.56 0.95
C PHE A 24 17.26 6.82 0.36
N ASN A 25 16.53 7.93 0.31
CA ASN A 25 17.07 9.20 -0.17
C ASN A 25 18.15 9.75 0.77
N ASP A 26 17.92 9.69 2.08
CA ASP A 26 18.90 10.14 3.08
C ASP A 26 20.21 9.35 2.97
N LEU A 27 20.12 8.05 2.71
CA LEU A 27 21.26 7.18 2.45
C LEU A 27 22.04 7.61 1.21
N ASN A 28 21.36 7.84 0.09
CA ASN A 28 22.00 8.24 -1.16
C ASN A 28 22.63 9.64 -1.09
N ILE A 29 22.06 10.55 -0.30
CA ILE A 29 22.52 11.95 -0.21
C ILE A 29 23.62 12.10 0.84
N ASN A 30 23.44 11.54 2.04
CA ASN A 30 24.30 11.81 3.19
C ASN A 30 25.27 10.68 3.52
N ASN A 31 25.21 9.53 2.81
CA ASN A 31 25.94 8.30 3.13
C ASN A 31 25.81 7.87 4.60
N ASN A 32 24.75 8.30 5.29
CA ASN A 32 24.58 8.11 6.72
C ASN A 32 23.21 7.51 7.03
N THR A 33 23.19 6.47 7.86
CA THR A 33 22.00 5.74 8.26
C THR A 33 21.46 6.30 9.57
N LYS A 34 20.30 6.97 9.51
CA LYS A 34 19.61 7.37 10.75
C LYS A 34 19.25 6.12 11.57
N PRO A 35 19.26 6.18 12.92
CA PRO A 35 18.90 5.04 13.75
C PRO A 35 17.49 4.49 13.47
N ALA A 36 16.56 5.37 13.11
CA ALA A 36 15.20 5.01 12.70
C ALA A 36 15.13 4.26 11.35
N CYS A 37 16.21 4.24 10.57
CA CYS A 37 16.29 3.62 9.25
C CYS A 37 16.98 2.24 9.29
N TYR A 38 17.60 1.82 10.40
CA TYR A 38 18.31 0.54 10.46
C TYR A 38 17.45 -0.67 10.07
N TRP A 39 16.19 -0.67 10.49
CA TRP A 39 15.26 -1.75 10.16
C TRP A 39 14.77 -1.70 8.70
N TYR A 40 14.81 -0.54 8.05
CA TYR A 40 14.51 -0.40 6.62
C TYR A 40 15.70 -0.77 5.75
N ASN A 41 16.93 -0.55 6.22
CA ASN A 41 18.16 -0.83 5.45
C ASN A 41 18.39 -2.32 5.22
N ASN A 42 17.92 -3.18 6.15
CA ASN A 42 17.94 -4.63 5.96
C ASN A 42 16.84 -5.13 5.00
N LEU A 43 15.90 -4.28 4.57
CA LEU A 43 14.94 -4.62 3.53
C LEU A 43 15.57 -4.31 2.17
N ARG A 44 16.16 -5.34 1.54
CA ARG A 44 16.88 -5.20 0.26
C ARG A 44 16.08 -4.39 -0.78
N PHE A 45 16.80 -3.48 -1.44
CA PHE A 45 16.34 -2.63 -2.53
C PHE A 45 16.67 -3.22 -3.93
N ASP A 46 16.91 -4.52 -4.02
CA ASP A 46 17.21 -5.19 -5.29
C ASP A 46 15.90 -5.37 -6.08
N ALA A 47 15.53 -4.35 -6.87
CA ALA A 47 14.43 -4.32 -7.84
C ALA A 47 13.01 -4.73 -7.35
N LEU A 48 12.85 -5.12 -6.09
CA LEU A 48 11.64 -5.72 -5.55
C LEU A 48 11.52 -5.38 -4.06
N SER A 49 11.48 -4.08 -3.75
CA SER A 49 11.38 -3.61 -2.39
C SER A 49 9.91 -3.71 -1.91
N ALA A 50 9.43 -4.94 -1.74
CA ALA A 50 8.09 -5.24 -1.25
C ALA A 50 7.96 -4.87 0.23
N ILE A 51 7.17 -3.85 0.57
CA ILE A 51 6.55 -3.76 1.90
C ILE A 51 5.36 -4.73 1.84
N CYS A 52 5.64 -6.00 2.08
CA CYS A 52 4.62 -7.03 2.15
C CYS A 52 3.96 -6.96 3.53
N ARG A 53 2.83 -6.26 3.63
CA ARG A 53 1.99 -6.29 4.82
C ARG A 53 0.85 -7.27 4.58
N LEU A 54 0.98 -8.46 5.17
CA LEU A 54 -0.08 -9.47 5.13
C LEU A 54 -1.23 -9.02 6.04
N LEU A 55 -2.36 -8.68 5.43
CA LEU A 55 -3.62 -8.47 6.15
C LEU A 55 -4.22 -9.83 6.48
N ARG A 56 -4.39 -10.10 7.77
CA ARG A 56 -4.64 -11.46 8.31
C ARG A 56 -6.11 -11.89 8.28
N HIS A 57 -7.02 -10.97 8.05
CA HIS A 57 -8.46 -11.22 8.07
C HIS A 57 -9.15 -10.67 6.82
N ASP A 58 -10.11 -11.43 6.32
CA ASP A 58 -10.88 -11.13 5.11
C ASP A 58 -11.56 -9.76 5.21
N ILE A 59 -12.05 -9.41 6.41
CA ILE A 59 -12.65 -8.11 6.69
C ILE A 59 -11.67 -6.95 6.51
N THR A 60 -10.38 -7.16 6.82
CA THR A 60 -9.34 -6.14 6.65
C THR A 60 -8.96 -5.98 5.18
N ILE A 61 -8.89 -7.09 4.43
CA ILE A 61 -8.66 -7.05 2.98
C ILE A 61 -9.83 -6.35 2.29
N ASN A 62 -11.07 -6.69 2.63
CA ASN A 62 -12.25 -6.05 2.06
C ASN A 62 -12.26 -4.55 2.36
N ALA A 63 -12.01 -4.18 3.62
CA ALA A 63 -11.96 -2.78 4.02
C ALA A 63 -10.82 -2.01 3.32
N LEU A 64 -9.70 -2.67 3.02
CA LEU A 64 -8.60 -2.09 2.24
C LEU A 64 -9.00 -1.88 0.78
N MET A 65 -9.64 -2.86 0.14
CA MET A 65 -10.11 -2.72 -1.24
C MET A 65 -11.15 -1.60 -1.38
N ILE A 66 -12.00 -1.42 -0.37
CA ILE A 66 -12.93 -0.29 -0.29
C ILE A 66 -12.17 1.04 -0.18
N ALA A 67 -11.14 1.12 0.66
CA ALA A 67 -10.36 2.34 0.86
C ALA A 67 -9.55 2.71 -0.41
N LEU A 68 -9.01 1.72 -1.11
CA LEU A 68 -8.33 1.88 -2.40
C LEU A 68 -9.31 2.15 -3.57
N ASN A 69 -10.63 2.05 -3.30
CA ASN A 69 -11.72 2.21 -4.26
C ASN A 69 -11.60 1.25 -5.46
N CYS A 70 -11.19 0.01 -5.20
CA CYS A 70 -11.01 -1.04 -6.21
C CYS A 70 -11.84 -2.30 -5.92
N GLU A 71 -12.65 -2.30 -4.86
CA GLU A 71 -13.50 -3.42 -4.42
C GLU A 71 -14.28 -4.09 -5.55
N SER A 72 -15.10 -3.33 -6.30
CA SER A 72 -15.96 -3.87 -7.36
C SER A 72 -15.16 -4.50 -8.50
N ASN A 73 -13.99 -3.95 -8.81
CA ASN A 73 -13.16 -4.37 -9.93
C ASN A 73 -12.25 -5.53 -9.56
N VAL A 74 -11.90 -5.67 -8.28
CA VAL A 74 -11.01 -6.71 -7.77
C VAL A 74 -11.80 -7.91 -7.24
N LEU A 75 -12.83 -7.69 -6.43
CA LEU A 75 -13.56 -8.77 -5.73
C LEU A 75 -14.78 -9.27 -6.50
N GLY A 76 -15.31 -8.52 -7.46
CA GLY A 76 -16.48 -8.92 -8.24
C GLY A 76 -17.79 -8.93 -7.45
N LYS A 77 -18.83 -9.60 -7.98
CA LYS A 77 -20.21 -9.60 -7.42
C LYS A 77 -20.36 -10.37 -6.10
N LEU A 78 -19.46 -11.30 -5.83
CA LEU A 78 -19.39 -12.09 -4.60
C LEU A 78 -17.96 -11.94 -4.08
N SER A 79 -17.80 -11.25 -2.94
CA SER A 79 -16.51 -11.02 -2.31
C SER A 79 -15.94 -12.32 -1.72
N GLU A 80 -15.51 -13.23 -2.60
CA GLU A 80 -14.85 -14.47 -2.22
C GLU A 80 -13.38 -14.20 -1.93
N ILE A 81 -13.11 -13.65 -0.75
CA ILE A 81 -11.76 -13.60 -0.21
C ILE A 81 -11.48 -15.02 0.31
N GLY A 82 -10.61 -15.75 -0.37
CA GLY A 82 -10.28 -17.12 0.01
C GLY A 82 -9.23 -17.17 1.12
N TYR A 83 -9.11 -18.33 1.76
CA TYR A 83 -8.10 -18.56 2.78
C TYR A 83 -6.68 -18.27 2.24
N GLY A 84 -5.92 -17.46 2.96
CA GLY A 84 -4.58 -17.03 2.57
C GLY A 84 -4.54 -15.89 1.54
N ALA A 85 -5.66 -15.21 1.29
CA ALA A 85 -5.68 -13.98 0.50
C ALA A 85 -4.69 -12.96 1.07
N ASN A 86 -4.02 -12.22 0.19
CA ASN A 86 -3.05 -11.21 0.61
C ASN A 86 -2.99 -10.05 -0.38
N VAL A 87 -2.58 -8.88 0.15
CA VAL A 87 -2.26 -7.68 -0.62
C VAL A 87 -0.83 -7.30 -0.30
N ALA A 88 -0.03 -7.05 -1.33
CA ALA A 88 1.35 -6.59 -1.18
C ALA A 88 1.53 -5.23 -1.85
N PHE A 89 2.32 -4.36 -1.22
CA PHE A 89 2.71 -3.06 -1.75
C PHE A 89 4.20 -3.08 -2.03
N GLU A 90 4.57 -2.95 -3.28
CA GLU A 90 5.97 -2.92 -3.71
C GLU A 90 6.39 -1.51 -4.06
N LEU A 91 7.52 -1.06 -3.52
CA LEU A 91 8.14 0.19 -3.88
C LEU A 91 9.28 -0.07 -4.85
N HIS A 92 9.18 0.52 -6.03
CA HIS A 92 10.09 0.39 -7.16
C HIS A 92 10.75 1.74 -7.45
N LEU A 93 12.03 1.71 -7.83
CA LEU A 93 12.75 2.89 -8.31
C LEU A 93 12.87 2.80 -9.83
N ILE A 94 12.20 3.69 -10.55
CA ILE A 94 12.25 3.76 -12.01
C ILE A 94 12.70 5.17 -12.37
N ASN A 95 13.79 5.30 -13.12
CA ASN A 95 14.38 6.59 -13.51
C ASN A 95 14.57 7.55 -12.31
N ASN A 96 15.09 7.02 -11.20
CA ASN A 96 15.32 7.74 -9.95
C ASN A 96 14.05 8.34 -9.29
N GLN A 97 12.87 7.88 -9.70
CA GLN A 97 11.58 8.27 -9.16
C GLN A 97 10.91 7.08 -8.45
N PRO A 98 10.22 7.30 -7.32
CA PRO A 98 9.57 6.23 -6.57
C PRO A 98 8.20 5.88 -7.16
N TYR A 99 8.00 4.60 -7.46
CA TYR A 99 6.74 4.04 -7.93
C TYR A 99 6.24 2.93 -7.00
N VAL A 100 4.93 2.77 -6.93
CA VAL A 100 4.25 1.74 -6.15
C VAL A 100 3.56 0.77 -7.10
N LYS A 101 3.78 -0.52 -6.89
CA LYS A 101 3.04 -1.61 -7.52
C LYS A 101 2.24 -2.34 -6.45
N ILE A 102 0.97 -2.57 -6.71
CA ILE A 102 0.05 -3.19 -5.74
C ILE A 102 -0.37 -4.54 -6.29
N LEU A 103 -0.09 -5.59 -5.53
CA LEU A 103 -0.38 -6.97 -5.89
C LEU A 103 -1.47 -7.54 -4.99
N TYR A 104 -2.33 -8.36 -5.56
CA TYR A 104 -3.36 -9.09 -4.82
C TYR A 104 -3.36 -10.57 -5.21
N ALA A 105 -3.45 -11.45 -4.21
CA ALA A 105 -3.75 -12.86 -4.38
C ALA A 105 -5.11 -13.19 -3.73
N LYS A 106 -5.98 -13.90 -4.47
CA LYS A 106 -7.32 -14.29 -4.00
C LYS A 106 -7.28 -15.34 -2.87
N ASN A 107 -6.29 -16.23 -2.89
CA ASN A 107 -6.08 -17.29 -1.89
C ASN A 107 -4.62 -17.77 -1.95
N TYR A 108 -4.24 -18.69 -1.05
CA TYR A 108 -2.88 -19.23 -0.97
C TYR A 108 -2.38 -19.91 -2.25
N ALA A 109 -3.27 -20.44 -3.09
CA ALA A 109 -2.95 -21.15 -4.33
C ALA A 109 -3.02 -20.25 -5.57
N SER A 110 -3.50 -19.01 -5.43
CA SER A 110 -3.66 -18.08 -6.54
C SER A 110 -2.37 -17.31 -6.79
N GLU A 111 -2.06 -17.07 -8.06
CA GLU A 111 -1.01 -16.14 -8.44
C GLU A 111 -1.34 -14.71 -8.01
N ARG A 112 -0.28 -13.95 -7.71
CA ARG A 112 -0.39 -12.52 -7.39
C ARG A 112 -0.61 -11.75 -8.69
N ARG A 113 -1.74 -11.04 -8.79
CA ARG A 113 -2.02 -10.14 -9.92
C ARG A 113 -1.82 -8.69 -9.53
N ALA A 114 -1.31 -7.90 -10.47
CA ALA A 114 -1.22 -6.45 -10.30
C ALA A 114 -2.61 -5.82 -10.33
N ILE A 115 -2.95 -5.09 -9.26
CA ILE A 115 -4.18 -4.32 -9.12
C ILE A 115 -3.91 -2.81 -9.12
N THR A 116 -2.66 -2.38 -9.33
CA THR A 116 -2.24 -0.96 -9.34
C THR A 116 -3.17 -0.09 -10.19
N ARG A 117 -3.46 -0.52 -11.42
CA ARG A 117 -4.35 0.18 -12.37
C ARG A 117 -5.80 0.34 -11.90
N LEU A 118 -6.24 -0.47 -10.94
CA LEU A 118 -7.60 -0.45 -10.41
C LEU A 118 -7.72 0.47 -9.20
N VAL A 119 -6.59 0.98 -8.69
CA VAL A 119 -6.54 1.83 -7.51
C VAL A 119 -6.72 3.28 -7.91
N ARG A 120 -7.55 4.00 -7.15
CA ARG A 120 -7.80 5.44 -7.38
C ARG A 120 -6.50 6.25 -7.34
N GLY A 121 -6.34 7.12 -8.33
CA GLY A 121 -5.16 7.99 -8.48
C GLY A 121 -4.03 7.37 -9.29
N CYS A 122 -4.18 6.10 -9.69
CA CYS A 122 -3.32 5.40 -10.62
C CYS A 122 -4.11 5.19 -11.92
N THR A 123 -3.52 5.53 -13.06
CA THR A 123 -4.13 5.49 -14.39
C THR A 123 -4.25 4.04 -14.90
N GLU A 124 -5.23 3.77 -15.76
CA GLU A 124 -5.62 2.41 -16.17
C GLU A 124 -4.53 1.64 -16.96
N THR A 125 -3.55 2.36 -17.51
CA THR A 125 -2.48 1.80 -18.34
C THR A 125 -1.23 1.39 -17.58
N ASP A 126 -1.08 1.82 -16.31
CA ASP A 126 0.21 1.75 -15.64
C ASP A 126 0.27 0.62 -14.61
N GLU A 127 1.22 -0.30 -14.80
CA GLU A 127 1.55 -1.35 -13.83
C GLU A 127 2.14 -0.76 -12.53
N TYR A 128 2.68 0.46 -12.62
CA TYR A 128 3.38 1.21 -11.60
C TYR A 128 2.75 2.58 -11.40
N CYS A 129 2.54 3.00 -10.16
CA CYS A 129 1.91 4.28 -9.83
C CYS A 129 2.89 5.19 -9.08
N PRO A 130 3.11 6.44 -9.50
CA PRO A 130 4.01 7.35 -8.78
C PRO A 130 3.62 7.46 -7.30
N LEU A 131 4.59 7.30 -6.39
CA LEU A 131 4.33 7.30 -4.94
C LEU A 131 3.62 8.58 -4.48
N SER A 132 4.00 9.74 -5.05
CA SER A 132 3.39 11.03 -4.75
C SER A 132 1.90 11.10 -5.13
N LYS A 133 1.54 10.57 -6.32
CA LYS A 133 0.15 10.48 -6.77
C LYS A 133 -0.65 9.51 -5.91
N PHE A 134 -0.08 8.35 -5.62
CA PHE A 134 -0.69 7.36 -4.75
C PHE A 134 -0.99 7.94 -3.35
N ILE A 135 0.00 8.51 -2.67
CA ILE A 135 -0.20 9.13 -1.35
C ILE A 135 -1.29 10.22 -1.41
N SER A 136 -1.24 11.09 -2.42
CA SER A 136 -2.19 12.20 -2.54
C SER A 136 -3.62 11.72 -2.77
N ALA A 137 -3.81 10.68 -3.59
CA ALA A 137 -5.12 10.11 -3.86
C ALA A 137 -5.74 9.41 -2.64
N GLN A 138 -4.90 8.83 -1.78
CA GLN A 138 -5.34 8.11 -0.58
C GLN A 138 -5.62 9.02 0.62
N LYS A 139 -5.16 10.28 0.62
CA LYS A 139 -5.41 11.26 1.72
C LYS A 139 -6.89 11.41 2.07
N ALA A 140 -7.80 11.30 1.09
CA ALA A 140 -9.24 11.42 1.31
C ALA A 140 -9.82 10.31 2.22
N PHE A 141 -9.15 9.17 2.35
CA PHE A 141 -9.61 8.02 3.14
C PHE A 141 -8.79 7.77 4.40
N VAL A 142 -7.68 8.50 4.58
CA VAL A 142 -6.95 8.54 5.83
C VAL A 142 -7.70 9.46 6.81
N PRO A 143 -8.09 8.98 8.00
CA PRO A 143 -8.68 9.83 9.03
C PRO A 143 -7.60 10.79 9.55
N THR A 144 -7.91 12.08 9.56
CA THR A 144 -7.00 13.11 10.09
C THR A 144 -7.06 13.20 11.61
N ASP A 145 -8.22 12.85 12.19
CA ASP A 145 -8.43 12.78 13.63
C ASP A 145 -9.33 11.58 13.93
N ILE A 146 -8.70 10.50 14.39
CA ILE A 146 -9.38 9.25 14.70
C ILE A 146 -10.34 9.45 15.88
N GLN A 147 -9.99 10.27 16.87
CA GLN A 147 -10.83 10.47 18.05
C GLN A 147 -12.09 11.23 17.65
N LYS A 148 -11.95 12.33 16.91
CA LYS A 148 -13.10 13.11 16.43
C LYS A 148 -13.99 12.33 15.46
N GLU A 149 -13.42 11.48 14.61
CA GLU A 149 -14.21 10.63 13.71
C GLU A 149 -14.87 9.44 14.43
N CYS A 150 -14.32 8.97 15.55
CA CYS A 150 -14.89 7.88 16.38
C CYS A 150 -15.85 8.37 17.47
N SER A 151 -15.84 9.66 17.82
CA SER A 151 -16.80 10.30 18.72
C SER A 151 -18.12 10.57 18.00
N ILE A 152 -18.91 9.51 17.80
CA ILE A 152 -20.32 9.57 17.40
C ILE A 152 -21.15 9.11 18.59
#